data_AF-A0A3D8I301-F1
#
_entry.id   AF-A0A3D8I301-F1
#
_cell.length_a   1.000
_cell.length_b   1.000
_cell.length_c   1.000
_cell.angle_alpha   90.00
_cell.angle_beta   90.00
_cell.angle_gamma   90.00
#
_symmetry.space_group_name_H-M   'P 1'
#
loop_
_entity.id
_entity.type
_entity.pdbx_description
1 polymer ?
#
loop_
_entity_poly.entity_id
_entity_poly.type
_entity_poly.pdbx_seq_one_letter_code
_entity_poly.pdbx_strand_id
1 'polypeptide(L)'
;MFALFLALILMALSTVVLFFILKKMLKPLTLIGNGLNSFFRFLNHEEKSIELISLKSKDEFGAMAMAINENIEKTRKGLEQDSHVVKEVVYIV
;
A
#
# COMPACT_ATOMS: atom_id res chain seq x y z
N MET A 1 -27.11 21.94 34.95
CA MET A 1 -26.01 21.03 35.35
C MET A 1 -26.09 19.67 34.67
N PHE A 2 -27.21 18.93 34.76
CA PHE A 2 -27.38 17.63 34.08
C PHE A 2 -27.15 17.67 32.56
N ALA A 3 -27.75 18.65 31.86
CA ALA A 3 -27.55 18.81 30.41
C ALA A 3 -26.08 19.04 30.01
N LEU A 4 -25.29 19.72 30.85
CA LEU A 4 -23.86 19.94 30.61
C LEU A 4 -23.06 18.64 30.71
N PHE A 5 -23.34 17.83 31.74
CA PHE A 5 -22.73 16.51 31.90
C PHE A 5 -23.07 15.58 30.73
N LEU A 6 -24.34 15.58 30.30
CA LEU A 6 -24.77 14.79 29.15
C LEU A 6 -24.07 15.22 27.85
N ALA A 7 -23.93 16.54 27.63
CA ALA A 7 -23.22 17.07 26.48
C ALA A 7 -21.74 16.64 26.46
N LEU A 8 -21.05 16.68 27.60
CA LEU A 8 -19.66 16.23 27.73
C LEU A 8 -19.50 14.73 27.42
N ILE A 9 -20.43 13.90 27.89
CA ILE A 9 -20.41 12.46 27.62
C ILE A 9 -20.59 12.20 26.11
N LEU A 10 -21.55 12.87 25.47
CA LEU A 10 -21.79 12.73 24.03
C LEU A 10 -20.59 13.21 23.20
N MET A 11 -19.94 14.30 23.60
CA MET A 11 -18.73 14.82 22.95
C MET A 11 -17.55 13.86 23.08
N ALA A 12 -17.36 13.27 24.27
CA ALA A 12 -16.33 12.26 24.47
C ALA A 12 -16.59 11.02 23.61
N LEU A 13 -17.84 10.54 23.60
CA LEU A 13 -18.24 9.39 22.80
C LEU A 13 -18.05 9.63 21.29
N SER A 14 -18.46 10.78 20.78
CA SER A 14 -18.31 11.12 19.36
C SER A 14 -16.83 11.20 18.96
N THR A 15 -15.98 11.77 19.81
CA THR A 15 -14.53 11.83 19.60
C THR A 15 -13.92 10.43 19.52
N VAL A 16 -14.30 9.53 20.43
CA VAL A 16 -13.82 8.14 20.43
C VAL A 16 -14.25 7.41 19.15
N VAL A 17 -15.52 7.55 18.75
CA VAL A 17 -16.03 6.94 17.51
C VAL A 17 -15.27 7.47 16.28
N LEU A 18 -15.10 8.79 16.17
CA LEU A 18 -14.33 9.40 15.07
C LEU A 18 -12.89 8.90 15.02
N PHE A 19 -12.24 8.78 16.17
CA PHE A 19 -10.87 8.25 16.25
C PHE A 19 -10.78 6.84 15.64
N PHE A 20 -11.72 5.94 15.98
CA PHE A 20 -11.73 4.59 15.41
C PHE A 20 -12.00 4.56 13.91
N ILE A 21 -12.90 5.41 13.42
CA ILE A 21 -13.19 5.53 11.98
C ILE A 21 -11.94 5.98 11.22
N LEU A 22 -11.30 7.06 11.67
CA LEU A 22 -10.09 7.59 11.04
C LEU A 22 -8.96 6.56 11.05
N LYS A 23 -8.76 5.89 12.18
CA LYS A 23 -7.74 4.84 12.29
C LYS A 23 -7.98 3.70 11.30
N LYS A 24 -9.25 3.28 11.11
CA LYS A 24 -9.62 2.24 10.15
C LYS A 24 -9.40 2.69 8.69
N MET A 25 -9.71 3.95 8.38
CA MET A 25 -9.58 4.51 7.02
C MET A 25 -8.13 4.81 6.63
N LEU A 26 -7.34 5.36 7.56
CA LEU A 26 -5.98 5.83 7.25
C LEU A 26 -4.95 4.71 7.23
N LYS A 27 -5.13 3.63 8.01
CA LYS A 27 -4.15 2.53 8.06
C LYS A 27 -3.92 1.85 6.69
N PRO A 28 -4.96 1.48 5.91
CA PRO A 28 -4.77 0.95 4.56
C PRO A 28 -4.08 1.95 3.62
N LEU A 29 -4.41 3.24 3.73
CA LEU A 29 -3.82 4.29 2.91
C LEU A 29 -2.31 4.40 3.13
N THR A 30 -1.85 4.33 4.39
CA THR A 30 -0.41 4.31 4.70
C THR A 30 0.29 3.07 4.14
N LEU A 31 -0.33 1.89 4.21
CA LEU A 31 0.24 0.66 3.65
C LEU A 31 0.37 0.73 2.13
N ILE A 32 -0.67 1.20 1.45
CA ILE A 32 -0.67 1.38 -0.01
C ILE A 32 0.38 2.42 -0.41
N GLY A 33 0.42 3.57 0.27
CA GLY A 33 1.41 4.62 -0.01
C GLY A 33 2.85 4.15 0.15
N ASN A 34 3.14 3.41 1.22
CA ASN A 34 4.48 2.84 1.45
C ASN A 34 4.85 1.79 0.41
N GLY A 35 3.90 0.93 0.03
CA GLY A 35 4.08 -0.06 -1.03
C GLY A 35 4.37 0.58 -2.38
N LEU A 36 3.59 1.60 -2.75
CA LEU A 36 3.78 2.34 -4.00
C LEU A 36 5.12 3.08 -4.03
N ASN A 37 5.52 3.72 -2.92
CA ASN A 37 6.82 4.37 -2.83
C ASN A 37 7.96 3.35 -2.97
N SER A 38 7.82 2.17 -2.36
CA SER A 38 8.81 1.09 -2.49
C SER A 38 8.88 0.57 -3.93
N PHE A 39 7.73 0.45 -4.61
CA PHE A 39 7.71 0.10 -6.02
C PHE A 39 8.44 1.12 -6.90
N PHE A 40 8.28 2.42 -6.62
CA PHE A 40 9.02 3.46 -7.34
C PHE A 40 10.52 3.43 -7.06
N ARG A 41 10.95 3.17 -5.81
CA ARG A 41 12.38 2.97 -5.50
C ARG A 41 12.96 1.76 -6.25
N PHE A 42 12.22 0.67 -6.34
CA PHE A 42 12.59 -0.50 -7.14
C PHE A 42 12.73 -0.15 -8.63
N LEU A 43 11.76 0.56 -9.21
CA LEU A 43 11.83 1.03 -10.59
C LEU A 43 13.02 1.97 -10.86
N ASN A 44 13.37 2.80 -9.89
CA ASN A 44 14.51 3.70 -9.96
C ASN A 44 15.85 3.00 -9.72
N HIS A 45 15.88 1.68 -9.53
CA HIS A 45 17.07 0.90 -9.18
C HIS A 45 17.70 1.29 -7.83
N GLU A 46 16.97 1.99 -6.98
CA GLU A 46 17.40 2.32 -5.60
C GLU A 46 17.31 1.09 -4.68
N GLU A 47 16.36 0.20 -4.96
CA GLU A 47 16.22 -1.10 -4.30
C GLU A 47 16.26 -2.24 -5.32
N LYS A 48 16.94 -3.35 -4.96
CA LYS A 48 17.12 -4.51 -5.85
C LYS A 48 15.92 -5.47 -5.86
N SER A 49 15.04 -5.34 -4.88
CA SER A 49 13.90 -6.23 -4.69
C SER A 49 12.71 -5.41 -4.21
N ILE A 50 11.51 -5.89 -4.50
CA ILE A 50 10.26 -5.28 -4.08
C ILE A 50 9.36 -6.32 -3.41
N GLU A 51 8.75 -5.96 -2.29
CA GLU A 51 7.73 -6.77 -1.63
C GLU A 51 6.32 -6.33 -2.04
N LEU A 52 5.40 -7.30 -2.07
CA LEU A 52 4.00 -7.04 -2.34
C LEU A 52 3.30 -6.43 -1.12
N ILE A 53 2.32 -5.56 -1.38
CA ILE A 53 1.48 -4.95 -0.36
C ILE A 53 0.62 -6.02 0.29
N SER A 54 0.91 -6.33 1.56
CA SER A 54 0.14 -7.28 2.36
C SER A 54 -1.07 -6.60 3.02
N LEU A 55 -2.13 -6.39 2.25
CA LEU A 55 -3.41 -5.85 2.73
C LEU A 55 -4.54 -6.86 2.54
N LYS A 56 -4.97 -7.49 3.63
CA LYS A 56 -6.11 -8.40 3.64
C LYS A 56 -7.41 -7.62 3.87
N SER A 57 -7.94 -7.06 2.78
CA SER A 57 -9.23 -6.38 2.78
C SER A 57 -10.07 -6.81 1.58
N LYS A 58 -11.40 -6.78 1.73
CA LYS A 58 -12.37 -7.07 0.66
C LYS A 58 -13.10 -5.81 0.18
N ASP A 59 -12.63 -4.65 0.59
CA ASP A 59 -13.14 -3.34 0.19
C ASP A 59 -12.29 -2.73 -0.93
N GLU A 60 -12.54 -1.46 -1.24
CA GLU A 60 -11.86 -0.71 -2.30
C GLU A 60 -10.35 -0.59 -2.04
N PHE A 61 -9.91 -0.54 -0.77
CA PHE A 61 -8.48 -0.55 -0.44
C PHE A 61 -7.84 -1.90 -0.77
N GLY A 62 -8.55 -3.00 -0.51
CA GLY A 62 -8.12 -4.33 -0.94
C GLY A 62 -7.97 -4.42 -2.47
N ALA A 63 -8.96 -3.92 -3.21
CA ALA A 63 -8.91 -3.86 -4.68
C ALA A 63 -7.71 -3.04 -5.19
N MET A 64 -7.44 -1.89 -4.59
CA MET A 64 -6.28 -1.06 -4.92
C MET A 64 -4.95 -1.79 -4.66
N ALA A 65 -4.80 -2.44 -3.50
CA ALA A 65 -3.59 -3.18 -3.18
C ALA A 65 -3.35 -4.36 -4.14
N MET A 66 -4.41 -5.09 -4.53
CA MET A 66 -4.32 -6.17 -5.52
C MET A 66 -3.86 -5.63 -6.89
N ALA A 67 -4.49 -4.57 -7.39
CA ALA A 67 -4.14 -3.99 -8.68
C ALA A 67 -2.68 -3.48 -8.71
N ILE A 68 -2.20 -2.89 -7.61
CA ILE A 68 -0.80 -2.46 -7.50
C ILE A 68 0.13 -3.69 -7.50
N ASN A 69 -0.17 -4.72 -6.71
CA ASN A 69 0.64 -5.94 -6.64
C ASN A 69 0.75 -6.65 -7.99
N GLU A 70 -0.34 -6.72 -8.77
CA GLU A 70 -0.32 -7.27 -10.13
C GLU A 70 0.63 -6.48 -11.05
N ASN A 71 0.62 -5.15 -10.95
CA ASN A 71 1.52 -4.30 -11.73
C ASN A 71 2.97 -4.45 -11.29
N ILE A 72 3.25 -4.54 -9.98
CA ILE A 72 4.60 -4.83 -9.45
C ILE A 72 5.13 -6.13 -10.07
N GLU A 73 4.34 -7.19 -10.03
CA GLU A 73 4.74 -8.51 -10.51
C GLU A 73 4.95 -8.53 -12.04
N LYS A 74 4.09 -7.83 -12.79
CA LYS A 74 4.23 -7.69 -14.24
C LYS A 74 5.52 -6.96 -14.60
N THR A 75 5.81 -5.85 -13.93
CA THR A 75 7.04 -5.07 -14.13
C THR A 75 8.28 -5.87 -13.75
N ARG A 76 8.28 -6.54 -12.60
CA ARG A 76 9.39 -7.38 -12.14
C ARG A 76 9.73 -8.46 -13.18
N LYS A 77 8.72 -9.17 -13.68
CA LYS A 77 8.89 -10.19 -14.73
C LYS A 77 9.45 -9.62 -16.02
N GLY A 78 8.99 -8.45 -16.46
CA GLY A 78 9.51 -7.78 -17.65
C GLY A 78 10.99 -7.45 -17.51
N LEU A 79 11.40 -6.86 -16.38
CA LEU A 79 12.80 -6.50 -16.11
C LEU A 79 13.70 -7.75 -16.01
N GLU A 80 13.21 -8.83 -15.42
CA GLU A 80 13.93 -10.11 -15.38
C GLU A 80 14.16 -10.66 -16.79
N GLN A 81 13.12 -10.68 -17.63
CA GLN A 81 13.22 -11.11 -19.02
C GLN A 81 14.23 -10.27 -19.81
N ASP A 82 14.16 -8.94 -19.70
CA ASP A 82 15.11 -8.05 -20.38
C ASP A 82 16.56 -8.32 -19.93
N SER A 83 16.79 -8.56 -18.64
CA SER A 83 18.11 -8.93 -18.11
C SER A 83 18.61 -10.26 -18.66
N HIS A 84 17.74 -11.24 -18.83
CA HIS A 84 18.08 -12.53 -19.42
C HIS A 84 18.44 -12.41 -20.91
N VAL A 85 17.67 -11.66 -21.69
CA VAL A 85 17.94 -11.44 -23.12
C VAL A 85 19.29 -10.75 -23.33
N VAL A 86 19.63 -9.73 -22.53
CA VAL A 86 20.94 -9.07 -22.63
C VAL A 86 22.09 -10.05 -22.38
N LYS A 87 21.94 -10.96 -21.40
CA LYS A 87 22.96 -12.00 -21.12
C LYS A 87 23.12 -12.99 -22.27
N GLU A 88 22.03 -13.39 -22.92
CA GLU A 88 22.09 -14.28 -24.07
C GLU A 88 22.76 -13.62 -25.27
N VAL A 89 22.45 -12.36 -25.56
CA VAL A 89 23.07 -11.63 -26.68
C VAL A 89 24.56 -11.42 -26.45
N VAL A 90 24.99 -11.09 -25.22
CA VAL A 90 26.42 -10.92 -24.87
C VAL A 90 27.20 -12.24 -24.95
N TYR A 91 26.55 -13.39 -24.83
CA TYR A 91 27.21 -14.70 -24.95
C TYR A 91 27.36 -15.18 -26.40
N ILE A 92 26.67 -14.54 -27.34
CA ILE A 92 26.68 -14.89 -28.77
C ILE A 92 27.64 -14.00 -29.57
N VAL A 93 28.25 -12.97 -28.94
CA VAL A 93 29.33 -12.14 -29.53
C VAL A 93 30.67 -12.48 -28.90
#